data_AF-A0A2U3QNZ0-F1
#
_entry.id   AF-A0A2U3QNZ0-F1
#
_cell.length_a   1.000
_cell.length_b   1.000
_cell.length_c   1.000
_cell.angle_alpha   90.00
_cell.angle_beta   90.00
_cell.angle_gamma   90.00
#
_symmetry.space_group_name_H-M   'P 1'
#
loop_
_entity.id
_entity.type
_entity.pdbx_description
1 polymer ?
#
loop_
_entity_poly.entity_id
_entity_poly.type
_entity_poly.pdbx_seq_one_letter_code
_entity_poly.pdbx_strand_id
1 'polypeptide(L)' 'MAKYCDDMVFVLENEKDAKRFYGVLPKRLNKYGLNINKAKSQMIKSGRDHAANLAKQCKKIISYNFLVFTCY' A
#
# COMPACT_ATOMS: atom_id res chain seq x y z
N MET A 1 -4.58 -9.95 1.45
CA MET A 1 -3.34 -9.60 2.18
C MET A 1 -2.27 -10.58 1.74
N ALA A 2 -1.14 -10.09 1.26
CA ALA A 2 0.04 -10.91 0.98
C ALA A 2 1.10 -10.60 2.05
N LYS A 3 1.70 -11.63 2.65
CA LYS A 3 2.81 -11.48 3.60
C LYS A 3 3.89 -12.48 3.25
N TYR A 4 5.13 -12.02 3.27
CA TYR A 4 6.31 -12.84 3.10
C TYR A 4 7.39 -12.36 4.06
N CYS A 5 7.72 -13.18 5.06
CA CYS A 5 8.62 -12.82 6.15
C CYS A 5 8.22 -11.46 6.78
N ASP A 6 9.02 -10.42 6.54
CA ASP A 6 8.82 -9.05 7.04
C ASP A 6 8.08 -8.14 6.04
N ASP A 7 7.96 -8.53 4.77
CA ASP A 7 7.27 -7.77 3.74
C ASP A 7 5.76 -8.09 3.74
N MET A 8 4.93 -7.05 3.87
CA MET A 8 3.47 -7.19 3.87
C MET A 8 2.83 -6.20 2.91
N VAL A 9 1.89 -6.68 2.10
CA VAL A 9 1.07 -5.88 1.19
C VAL A 9 -0.41 -6.07 1.55
N PHE A 10 -1.07 -4.94 1.78
CA PHE A 10 -2.50 -4.87 2.06
C PHE A 10 -3.20 -4.18 0.90
N VAL A 11 -4.13 -4.87 0.27
CA VAL A 11 -4.99 -4.34 -0.79
C VAL A 11 -6.38 -4.17 -0.20
N LEU A 12 -6.94 -2.97 -0.35
CA LEU A 12 -8.24 -2.58 0.17
C LEU A 12 -8.99 -1.86 -0.95
N GLU A 13 -10.29 -2.14 -1.08
CA GLU A 13 -11.15 -1.53 -2.10
C GLU A 13 -11.45 -0.06 -1.79
N ASN A 14 -11.60 0.28 -0.51
CA ASN A 14 -11.99 1.62 -0.07
C ASN A 14 -10.82 2.40 0.53
N GLU A 15 -10.61 3.62 0.04
CA GLU A 15 -9.58 4.52 0.55
C GLU A 15 -9.78 4.88 2.03
N LYS A 16 -11.03 5.00 2.48
CA LYS A 16 -11.34 5.32 3.89
C LYS A 16 -10.83 4.24 4.84
N ASP A 17 -11.05 2.98 4.46
CA ASP A 17 -10.59 1.83 5.23
C ASP A 17 -9.07 1.69 5.17
N ALA A 18 -8.46 1.97 4.02
CA ALA A 18 -7.00 2.01 3.89
C ALA A 18 -6.35 3.03 4.82
N LYS A 19 -6.88 4.26 4.89
CA LYS A 19 -6.39 5.29 5.82
C LYS A 19 -6.55 4.88 7.28
N ARG A 20 -7.71 4.32 7.64
CA ARG A 20 -7.95 3.82 9.01
C ARG A 20 -7.00 2.69 9.36
N PHE A 21 -6.81 1.75 8.45
CA PHE A 21 -5.91 0.61 8.62
C PHE A 21 -4.45 1.06 8.80
N TYR A 22 -3.99 1.99 7.95
CA TYR A 22 -2.64 2.55 8.02
C TYR A 22 -2.37 3.29 9.34
N GLY A 23 -3.37 3.92 9.95
CA GLY A 23 -3.23 4.58 11.25
C GLY A 23 -3.22 3.61 12.44
N VAL A 24 -3.88 2.46 12.34
CA VAL A 24 -4.00 1.47 13.42
C VAL A 24 -2.86 0.45 13.39
N LEU A 25 -2.36 0.08 12.21
CA LEU A 25 -1.34 -0.93 12.02
C LEU A 25 -0.04 -0.64 12.82
N PRO A 26 0.54 0.58 12.79
CA PRO A 26 1.73 0.90 13.60
C PRO A 26 1.46 0.76 15.09
N LYS A 27 0.28 1.14 15.56
CA LYS A 27 -0.09 1.06 16.99
C LYS A 27 -0.13 -0.39 17.47
N ARG A 28 -0.62 -1.30 16.62
CA ARG A 28 -0.65 -2.74 16.92
C ARG A 28 0.73 -3.37 16.88
N LEU A 29 1.56 -3.02 15.90
CA LEU A 29 2.93 -3.55 15.79
C LEU A 29 3.83 -3.06 16.94
N ASN A 30 3.64 -1.82 17.39
CA ASN A 30 4.36 -1.28 18.54
C ASN A 30 4.12 -2.09 19.84
N LYS A 31 2.94 -2.70 19.99
CA LYS A 31 2.65 -3.61 21.12
C LYS A 31 3.57 -4.83 21.15
N TYR A 32 4.08 -5.25 19.99
CA TYR A 32 5.00 -6.37 19.83
C TYR A 32 6.46 -5.93 19.66
N GLY A 33 6.77 -4.64 19.92
CA GLY A 33 8.12 -4.09 19.76
C GLY A 33 8.56 -3.92 18.30
N LEU A 34 7.65 -4.07 17.34
CA LEU A 34 7.92 -3.92 15.91
C LEU A 34 7.59 -2.49 15.48
N ASN A 35 8.55 -1.81 14.86
CA ASN A 35 8.36 -0.46 14.34
C ASN A 35 8.22 -0.47 12.81
N ILE A 36 7.23 0.27 12.28
CA ILE A 36 7.08 0.43 10.85
C ILE A 36 8.03 1.52 10.35
N ASN A 37 8.81 1.22 9.33
CA ASN A 37 9.61 2.23 8.65
C ASN A 37 8.73 3.12 7.77
N LYS A 38 8.32 4.28 8.31
CA LYS A 38 7.50 5.28 7.60
C LYS A 38 8.11 5.78 6.29
N ALA A 39 9.44 5.71 6.12
CA ALA A 39 10.09 6.12 4.87
C ALA A 39 9.95 5.08 3.75
N LYS A 40 9.79 3.80 4.12
CA LYS A 40 9.60 2.68 3.17
C LYS A 40 8.14 2.30 2.97
N SER A 41 7.28 2.59 3.95
CA SER A 41 5.84 2.34 3.85
C SER A 41 5.15 3.45 3.06
N GLN A 42 4.66 3.11 1.88
CA GLN A 42 3.91 4.02 1.02
C GLN A 42 2.48 3.51 0.84
N MET A 43 1.51 4.43 0.91
CA MET A 43 0.13 4.15 0.55
C MET A 43 -0.03 4.46 -0.93
N ILE A 44 -0.19 3.42 -1.75
CA ILE A 44 -0.31 3.56 -3.18
C ILE A 44 -1.77 3.33 -3.56
N LYS A 45 -2.34 4.26 -4.33
CA LYS A 45 -3.66 4.08 -4.92
C LYS A 45 -3.50 3.23 -6.17
N SER A 46 -3.99 2.01 -6.14
CA SER A 46 -4.14 1.14 -7.29
C SER A 46 -5.62 0.83 -7.49
N GLY A 47 -6.10 0.89 -8.73
CA GLY A 47 -7.50 0.65 -9.05
C GLY A 47 -7.84 1.04 -10.50
N ARG A 48 -8.84 0.36 -11.08
CA ARG A 48 -9.26 0.54 -12.47
C ARG A 48 -9.69 1.97 -12.78
N ASP A 49 -10.42 2.60 -11.87
CA ASP A 49 -10.90 3.98 -12.03
C ASP A 49 -9.75 4.99 -11.89
N HIS A 50 -8.79 4.71 -11.01
CA HIS A 50 -7.59 5.53 -10.85
C HIS A 50 -6.70 5.45 -12.09
N ALA A 51 -6.52 4.24 -12.63
CA ALA A 51 -5.85 3.99 -13.90
C ALA A 51 -6.51 4.75 -15.06
N ALA A 52 -7.84 4.66 -15.18
CA ALA A 52 -8.60 5.35 -16.22
C ALA A 52 -8.50 6.88 -16.11
N ASN A 53 -8.55 7.43 -14.89
CA ASN A 53 -8.40 8.87 -14.66
C ASN A 53 -6.98 9.37 -14.93
N LEU A 54 -5.95 8.59 -14.59
CA LEU A 54 -4.56 8.93 -14.90
C LEU A 54 -4.25 8.81 -16.39
N ALA A 55 -4.82 7.80 -17.08
CA ALA A 55 -4.72 7.66 -18.52
C ALA A 55 -5.32 8.88 -19.25
N LYS A 56 -6.46 9.41 -18.77
CA LYS A 56 -7.03 10.68 -19.27
C LYS A 56 -6.11 11.89 -19.04
N GLN A 57 -5.25 11.84 -18.04
CA GLN A 57 -4.27 12.87 -17.72
C GLN A 57 -2.88 12.60 -18.32
N CYS A 58 -2.73 11.59 -19.21
CA CYS A 58 -1.46 11.13 -19.75
C CYS A 58 -0.39 10.81 -18.69
N LYS A 59 -0.81 10.40 -17.48
CA LYS A 59 0.09 10.03 -16.37
C LYS A 59 0.08 8.51 -16.17
N LYS A 60 1.24 7.97 -15.81
CA LYS A 60 1.40 6.53 -15.52
C LYS A 60 0.98 6.24 -14.08
N ILE A 61 0.41 5.06 -13.86
CA ILE A 61 0.06 4.56 -12.52
C ILE A 61 1.37 4.31 -11.76
N ILE A 62 1.34 4.57 -10.45
CA ILE A 62 2.48 4.32 -9.57
C ILE A 62 2.62 2.81 -9.41
N SER A 63 3.74 2.25 -9.88
CA SER A 63 4.10 0.86 -9.66
C SER A 63 4.89 0.67 -8.37
N TYR A 64 4.80 -0.52 -7.77
CA TYR A 64 5.60 -0.90 -6.62
C TYR A 64 6.22 -2.29 -6.80
N ASN A 65 7.33 -2.52 -6.08
CA ASN A 65 8.00 -3.81 -6.09
C ASN A 65 7.63 -4.61 -4.84
N PHE A 66 7.23 -5.85 -5.03
CA PHE A 66 7.01 -6.81 -3.95
C PHE A 66 7.72 -8.12 -4.31
N LEU A 67 8.74 -8.51 -3.52
CA LEU A 67 9.52 -9.73 -3.75
C LEU A 67 10.04 -9.88 -5.18
N VAL A 68 10.61 -8.80 -5.73
CA VAL A 68 11.15 -8.74 -7.11
C VAL A 68 10.06 -8.75 -8.20
N PHE A 69 8.78 -8.82 -7.84
CA PHE A 69 7.68 -8.60 -8.78
C PHE A 69 7.31 -7.12 -8.82
N THR A 70 7.25 -6.54 -10.03
CA THR A 70 6.71 -5.19 -10.23
C THR A 70 5.20 -5.26 -10.44
N CYS A 71 4.46 -4.68 -9.51
CA CYS A 71 3.00 -4.54 -9.57
C CYS A 71 2.62 -3.17 -10.13
N TYR A 72 1.69 -3.15 -11.08
CA TYR A 72 1.14 -1.94 -11.72
C TYR A 72 -0.26 -1.62 -11.21
#